data_AF-A0A4R7VSB5-F1
#
_entry.id   AF-A0A4R7VSB5-F1
#
_cell.length_a   1.000
_cell.length_b   1.000
_cell.length_c   1.000
_cell.angle_alpha   90.00
_cell.angle_beta   90.00
_cell.angle_gamma   90.00
#
_symmetry.space_group_name_H-M   'P 1'
#
loop_
_entity.id
_entity.type
_entity.pdbx_description
1 polymer ?
#
loop_
_entity_poly.entity_id
_entity_poly.type
_entity_poly.pdbx_seq_one_letter_code
_entity_poly.pdbx_strand_id
1 'polypeptide(L)'
;MTKNRTRWFTVGMASLLALAALSVNQKSAQAVIRVAEFPADCQLSHRLTDDPIVLPNLAGASHSHDFFGNHATNANTTTHQQLAGATGNCNPAVDISSYWVPTLYRNNVAVQPSIITFYYLGEGVNNPAAIRPTPVGLKIVAGNAKATGDADSIARWSCLHAGQVNPSKNFVNCPSGTQLETYLDFPQCWNGSTLDSADHKSHMAYPVAGNCPSSHPVPVPKLRMVIRYPVSGDPSVLRLSSGDGRTFHGDFFNVWPAAEMERRVRDCINVVVKCGSDGRPL
;
A
#
# COMPACT_ATOMS: atom_id res chain seq x y z
N MET A 1 -9.82 105.43 -22.80
CA MET A 1 -8.96 104.90 -21.72
C MET A 1 -9.59 103.64 -21.15
N THR A 2 -8.74 102.67 -20.86
CA THR A 2 -8.97 101.21 -20.88
C THR A 2 -9.75 100.65 -19.69
N LYS A 3 -10.55 99.61 -19.98
CA LYS A 3 -11.32 98.77 -19.04
C LYS A 3 -10.39 97.88 -18.22
N ASN A 4 -10.65 97.75 -16.91
CA ASN A 4 -10.07 96.71 -16.06
C ASN A 4 -11.20 95.80 -15.52
N ARG A 5 -11.14 94.49 -15.84
CA ARG A 5 -12.07 93.47 -15.35
C ARG A 5 -11.31 92.47 -14.48
N THR A 6 -11.66 92.42 -13.20
CA THR A 6 -11.15 91.47 -12.21
C THR A 6 -11.90 90.14 -12.35
N ARG A 7 -11.18 89.03 -12.54
CA ARG A 7 -11.72 87.66 -12.55
C ARG A 7 -11.53 87.01 -11.19
N TRP A 8 -12.59 86.36 -10.70
CA TRP A 8 -12.64 85.53 -9.51
C TRP A 8 -12.23 84.10 -9.88
N PHE A 9 -11.40 83.45 -9.05
CA PHE A 9 -11.10 82.02 -9.15
C PHE A 9 -11.87 81.27 -8.06
N THR A 10 -12.67 80.29 -8.48
CA THR A 10 -13.35 79.31 -7.63
C THR A 10 -12.43 78.12 -7.36
N VAL A 11 -12.32 77.70 -6.09
CA VAL A 11 -11.62 76.48 -5.67
C VAL A 11 -12.62 75.32 -5.65
N GLY A 12 -12.36 74.27 -6.42
CA GLY A 12 -13.17 73.04 -6.44
C GLY A 12 -12.73 72.05 -5.36
N MET A 13 -13.68 71.57 -4.56
CA MET A 13 -13.52 70.51 -3.56
C MET A 13 -13.65 69.14 -4.26
N ALA A 14 -12.59 68.32 -4.23
CA ALA A 14 -12.62 66.95 -4.74
C ALA A 14 -12.85 65.96 -3.58
N SER A 15 -13.98 65.25 -3.61
CA SER A 15 -14.35 64.23 -2.63
C SER A 15 -13.60 62.91 -2.91
N LEU A 16 -12.78 62.46 -1.96
CA LEU A 16 -12.14 61.14 -1.99
C LEU A 16 -13.12 60.06 -1.48
N LEU A 17 -13.60 59.21 -2.39
CA LEU A 17 -14.28 57.95 -2.07
C LEU A 17 -13.22 56.89 -1.73
N ALA A 18 -13.14 56.49 -0.46
CA ALA A 18 -12.31 55.37 -0.03
C ALA A 18 -13.01 54.04 -0.38
N LEU A 19 -12.55 53.34 -1.42
CA LEU A 19 -12.90 51.94 -1.66
C LEU A 19 -12.10 51.06 -0.68
N ALA A 20 -12.79 50.46 0.29
CA ALA A 20 -12.22 49.36 1.07
C ALA A 20 -12.11 48.12 0.18
N ALA A 21 -10.88 47.76 -0.20
CA ALA A 21 -10.61 46.53 -0.93
C ALA A 21 -10.78 45.33 0.02
N LEU A 22 -11.88 44.59 -0.13
CA LEU A 22 -12.07 43.29 0.51
C LEU A 22 -11.02 42.33 -0.07
N SER A 23 -9.99 42.04 0.71
CA SER A 23 -8.99 41.02 0.38
C SER A 23 -9.64 39.65 0.56
N VAL A 24 -10.20 39.09 -0.52
CA VAL A 24 -10.64 37.69 -0.52
C VAL A 24 -9.39 36.84 -0.40
N ASN A 25 -9.18 36.27 0.78
CA ASN A 25 -8.10 35.35 1.06
C ASN A 25 -8.41 34.02 0.34
N GLN A 26 -8.19 33.97 -0.98
CA GLN A 26 -8.23 32.72 -1.72
C GLN A 26 -7.06 31.86 -1.26
N LYS A 27 -7.28 31.03 -0.24
CA LYS A 27 -6.45 29.84 -0.06
C LYS A 27 -6.56 29.06 -1.35
N SER A 28 -5.48 29.01 -2.12
CA SER A 28 -5.34 28.13 -3.27
C SER A 28 -5.75 26.73 -2.82
N ALA A 29 -6.90 26.24 -3.29
CA ALA A 29 -7.26 24.85 -3.07
C ALA A 29 -6.20 24.01 -3.78
N GLN A 30 -5.32 23.37 -3.02
CA GLN A 30 -4.31 22.49 -3.57
C GLN A 30 -5.03 21.42 -4.41
N ALA A 31 -4.63 21.28 -5.68
CA ALA A 31 -5.29 20.38 -6.61
C ALA A 31 -5.08 18.94 -6.12
N VAL A 32 -6.16 18.30 -5.67
CA VAL A 32 -6.13 16.94 -5.13
C VAL A 32 -5.67 15.95 -6.19
N ILE A 33 -4.70 15.10 -5.85
CA ILE A 33 -4.21 14.05 -6.74
C ILE A 33 -5.27 12.94 -6.91
N ARG A 34 -5.68 12.67 -8.15
CA ARG A 34 -6.75 11.73 -8.50
C ARG A 34 -6.26 10.29 -8.70
N VAL A 35 -5.96 9.62 -7.60
CA VAL A 35 -5.62 8.20 -7.55
C VAL A 35 -6.27 7.59 -6.32
N ALA A 36 -7.08 6.54 -6.44
CA ALA A 36 -7.68 5.88 -5.28
C ALA A 36 -6.59 5.09 -4.51
N GLU A 37 -5.95 5.72 -3.52
CA GLU A 37 -4.78 5.13 -2.84
C GLU A 37 -4.59 5.70 -1.43
N PHE A 38 -4.16 4.85 -0.50
CA PHE A 38 -3.40 5.28 0.68
C PHE A 38 -2.29 4.27 1.02
N PRO A 39 -1.12 4.72 1.51
CA PRO A 39 -0.03 3.83 1.89
C PRO A 39 -0.01 3.53 3.40
N ALA A 40 0.62 2.41 3.75
CA ALA A 40 1.21 2.15 5.05
C ALA A 40 2.66 1.71 4.86
N ASP A 41 3.60 2.47 5.40
CA ASP A 41 5.03 2.14 5.36
C ASP A 41 5.40 1.44 6.66
N CYS A 42 5.99 0.25 6.60
CA CYS A 42 6.41 -0.46 7.81
C CYS A 42 7.88 -0.86 7.72
N GLN A 43 8.42 -1.30 8.86
CA GLN A 43 9.79 -1.79 8.95
C GLN A 43 9.79 -3.29 9.21
N LEU A 44 10.93 -3.94 8.95
CA LEU A 44 11.14 -5.32 9.40
C LEU A 44 10.93 -5.37 10.91
N SER A 45 9.95 -6.16 11.34
CA SER A 45 9.63 -6.42 12.75
C SER A 45 10.56 -7.50 13.27
N HIS A 46 10.51 -8.69 12.67
CA HIS A 46 11.34 -9.83 13.04
C HIS A 46 11.37 -10.88 11.90
N ARG A 47 12.13 -11.96 12.11
CA ARG A 47 12.17 -13.13 11.22
C ARG A 47 11.90 -14.40 12.00
N LEU A 48 11.03 -15.25 11.47
CA LEU A 48 10.72 -16.56 12.03
C LEU A 48 10.50 -17.57 10.90
N THR A 49 10.67 -18.84 11.21
CA THR A 49 10.31 -19.98 10.35
C THR A 49 8.86 -20.42 10.61
N ASP A 50 7.97 -19.44 10.66
CA ASP A 50 6.57 -19.60 11.07
C ASP A 50 5.65 -19.08 9.97
N ASP A 51 4.47 -19.70 9.82
CA ASP A 51 3.39 -19.18 9.01
C ASP A 51 2.06 -19.42 9.74
N PRO A 52 1.53 -18.44 10.49
CA PRO A 52 0.33 -18.64 11.29
C PRO A 52 -0.97 -18.75 10.47
N ILE A 53 -0.94 -18.45 9.17
CA ILE A 53 -2.09 -18.68 8.30
C ILE A 53 -2.03 -20.13 7.80
N VAL A 54 -0.92 -20.52 7.18
CA VAL A 54 -0.80 -21.81 6.48
C VAL A 54 -0.48 -22.97 7.41
N LEU A 55 0.29 -22.74 8.48
CA LEU A 55 0.74 -23.75 9.45
C LEU A 55 0.47 -23.28 10.90
N PRO A 56 -0.80 -23.02 11.27
CA PRO A 56 -1.14 -22.50 12.59
C PRO A 56 -0.72 -23.47 13.71
N ASN A 57 -0.15 -22.91 14.78
CA ASN A 57 0.38 -23.60 15.96
C ASN A 57 1.56 -24.56 15.69
N LEU A 58 2.21 -24.45 14.53
CA LEU A 58 3.38 -25.25 14.17
C LEU A 58 4.63 -24.37 14.06
N ALA A 59 5.18 -23.96 15.21
CA ALA A 59 6.40 -23.16 15.27
C ALA A 59 7.56 -23.87 14.58
N GLY A 60 8.28 -23.17 13.70
CA GLY A 60 9.42 -23.72 12.97
C GLY A 60 9.07 -24.62 11.79
N ALA A 61 7.79 -24.85 11.49
CA ALA A 61 7.38 -25.76 10.42
C ALA A 61 7.38 -25.14 9.02
N SER A 62 7.54 -23.82 8.91
CA SER A 62 7.58 -23.09 7.64
C SER A 62 9.01 -22.78 7.19
N HIS A 63 9.16 -22.32 5.95
CA HIS A 63 10.38 -21.60 5.57
C HIS A 63 10.46 -20.26 6.31
N SER A 64 11.63 -19.61 6.29
CA SER A 64 11.83 -18.31 6.95
C SER A 64 11.01 -17.21 6.30
N HIS A 65 10.31 -16.41 7.08
CA HIS A 65 9.60 -15.22 6.65
C HIS A 65 10.13 -13.96 7.34
N ASP A 66 10.15 -12.86 6.61
CA ASP A 66 10.35 -11.51 7.13
C ASP A 66 8.95 -10.96 7.47
N PHE A 67 8.73 -10.63 8.75
CA PHE A 67 7.47 -10.07 9.26
C PHE A 67 7.56 -8.54 9.37
N PHE A 68 6.47 -7.86 9.08
CA PHE A 68 6.33 -6.40 9.11
C PHE A 68 5.05 -5.98 9.84
N GLY A 69 5.06 -4.77 10.39
CA GLY A 69 3.93 -4.22 11.13
C GLY A 69 3.89 -4.73 12.56
N ASN A 70 2.99 -5.68 12.84
CA ASN A 70 2.81 -6.19 14.20
C ASN A 70 4.06 -6.91 14.76
N HIS A 71 4.38 -6.65 16.03
CA HIS A 71 5.53 -7.27 16.71
C HIS A 71 5.24 -8.64 17.33
N ALA A 72 3.97 -9.02 17.49
CA ALA A 72 3.58 -10.22 18.22
C ALA A 72 3.29 -11.44 17.34
N THR A 73 3.23 -11.28 16.01
CA THR A 73 2.91 -12.37 15.09
C THR A 73 3.93 -13.50 15.21
N ASN A 74 3.45 -14.74 15.38
CA ASN A 74 4.23 -15.97 15.35
C ASN A 74 3.29 -17.14 15.05
N ALA A 75 3.79 -18.38 15.01
CA ALA A 75 2.98 -19.56 14.70
C ALA A 75 1.70 -19.73 15.55
N ASN A 76 1.65 -19.20 16.78
CA ASN A 76 0.48 -19.32 17.66
C ASN A 76 -0.60 -18.23 17.43
N THR A 77 -0.35 -17.30 16.50
CA THR A 77 -1.27 -16.20 16.18
C THR A 77 -2.39 -16.70 15.26
N THR A 78 -3.44 -17.28 15.84
CA THR A 78 -4.57 -17.84 15.08
C THR A 78 -5.73 -16.84 14.93
N THR A 79 -5.80 -15.83 15.79
CA THR A 79 -6.90 -14.86 15.86
C THR A 79 -6.38 -13.41 15.84
N HIS A 80 -7.19 -12.48 15.36
CA HIS A 80 -6.81 -11.06 15.31
C HIS A 80 -6.74 -10.44 16.71
N GLN A 81 -7.49 -10.96 17.70
CA GLN A 81 -7.47 -10.46 19.07
C GLN A 81 -6.10 -10.63 19.73
N GLN A 82 -5.35 -11.67 19.37
CA GLN A 82 -3.97 -11.88 19.84
C GLN A 82 -3.01 -10.78 19.34
N LEU A 83 -3.33 -10.15 18.20
CA LEU A 83 -2.56 -9.07 17.61
C LEU A 83 -3.03 -7.68 18.05
N ALA A 84 -4.32 -7.52 18.36
CA ALA A 84 -4.95 -6.24 18.63
C ALA A 84 -4.37 -5.47 19.83
N GLY A 85 -3.74 -6.17 20.78
CA GLY A 85 -3.08 -5.56 21.95
C GLY A 85 -1.57 -5.33 21.79
N ALA A 86 -1.00 -5.69 20.64
CA ALA A 86 0.43 -5.60 20.40
C ALA A 86 0.83 -4.25 19.78
N THR A 87 2.10 -3.90 19.94
CA THR A 87 2.71 -2.77 19.23
C THR A 87 3.00 -3.15 17.78
N GLY A 88 3.01 -2.16 16.89
CA GLY A 88 3.52 -2.29 15.53
C GLY A 88 4.52 -1.20 15.16
N ASN A 89 5.11 -1.30 13.96
CA ASN A 89 6.11 -0.36 13.44
C ASN A 89 5.71 0.30 12.11
N CYS A 90 4.42 0.35 11.80
CA CYS A 90 3.91 0.99 10.59
C CYS A 90 3.73 2.50 10.76
N ASN A 91 3.70 3.20 9.62
CA ASN A 91 3.25 4.57 9.43
C ASN A 91 2.09 4.53 8.44
N PRO A 92 0.84 4.76 8.88
CA PRO A 92 0.47 5.29 10.19
C PRO A 92 0.63 4.26 11.33
N ALA A 93 0.98 4.75 12.53
CA ALA A 93 1.15 3.90 13.72
C ALA A 93 -0.13 3.19 14.19
N VAL A 94 -1.28 3.62 13.67
CA VAL A 94 -2.59 3.00 13.93
C VAL A 94 -2.75 1.67 13.20
N ASP A 95 -1.95 1.41 12.16
CA ASP A 95 -1.89 0.10 11.52
C ASP A 95 -1.06 -0.86 12.35
N ILE A 96 -1.74 -1.81 12.99
CA ILE A 96 -1.15 -2.90 13.75
C ILE A 96 -1.36 -4.25 13.05
N SER A 97 -1.64 -4.24 11.75
CA SER A 97 -1.75 -5.46 10.96
C SER A 97 -0.42 -6.17 10.84
N SER A 98 -0.47 -7.44 10.46
CA SER A 98 0.73 -8.23 10.20
C SER A 98 0.83 -8.56 8.72
N TYR A 99 2.04 -8.39 8.19
CA TYR A 99 2.39 -8.69 6.82
C TYR A 99 3.67 -9.53 6.81
N TRP A 100 3.78 -10.54 5.97
CA TRP A 100 5.03 -11.27 5.84
C TRP A 100 5.25 -11.81 4.43
N VAL A 101 6.53 -12.01 4.11
CA VAL A 101 7.01 -12.52 2.81
C VAL A 101 8.21 -13.44 3.06
N PRO A 102 8.53 -14.39 2.16
CA PRO A 102 9.70 -15.24 2.35
C PRO A 102 10.99 -14.40 2.41
N THR A 103 11.86 -14.71 3.38
CA THR A 103 13.13 -14.01 3.57
C THR A 103 13.99 -14.12 2.32
N LEU A 104 14.47 -12.98 1.81
CA LEU A 104 15.46 -12.92 0.73
C LEU A 104 16.86 -13.20 1.28
N TYR A 105 17.65 -14.00 0.57
CA TYR A 105 19.05 -14.26 0.86
C TYR A 105 19.93 -13.85 -0.32
N ARG A 106 21.13 -13.37 -0.01
CA ARG A 106 22.23 -13.19 -0.95
C ARG A 106 23.45 -13.93 -0.43
N ASN A 107 24.00 -14.87 -1.19
CA ASN A 107 25.10 -15.74 -0.73
C ASN A 107 24.78 -16.42 0.62
N ASN A 108 23.54 -16.89 0.79
CA ASN A 108 23.02 -17.47 2.04
C ASN A 108 22.99 -16.56 3.27
N VAL A 109 23.20 -15.25 3.10
CA VAL A 109 23.01 -14.25 4.17
C VAL A 109 21.67 -13.55 3.96
N ALA A 110 20.85 -13.47 5.01
CA ALA A 110 19.55 -12.81 4.95
C ALA A 110 19.72 -11.31 4.61
N VAL A 111 18.91 -10.84 3.67
CA VAL A 111 18.91 -9.44 3.23
C VAL A 111 17.76 -8.72 3.89
N GLN A 112 18.06 -7.68 4.65
CA GLN A 112 17.03 -6.79 5.17
C GLN A 112 16.52 -5.85 4.06
N PRO A 113 15.20 -5.77 3.84
CA PRO A 113 14.65 -4.78 2.92
C PRO A 113 14.88 -3.36 3.45
N SER A 114 15.12 -2.44 2.53
CA SER A 114 15.37 -1.02 2.82
C SER A 114 14.09 -0.20 2.92
N ILE A 115 13.08 -0.55 2.12
CA ILE A 115 11.77 0.11 2.07
C ILE A 115 10.71 -0.97 1.87
N ILE A 116 9.63 -0.87 2.63
CA ILE A 116 8.45 -1.72 2.54
C ILE A 116 7.22 -0.82 2.62
N THR A 117 6.45 -0.78 1.54
CA THR A 117 5.21 -0.02 1.48
C THR A 117 4.06 -0.94 1.12
N PHE A 118 3.00 -0.88 1.91
CA PHE A 118 1.73 -1.52 1.69
C PHE A 118 0.77 -0.49 1.10
N TYR A 119 0.50 -0.60 -0.20
CA TYR A 119 -0.47 0.27 -0.85
C TYR A 119 -1.86 -0.36 -0.79
N TYR A 120 -2.83 0.41 -0.30
CA TYR A 120 -4.24 0.10 -0.39
C TYR A 120 -4.81 0.87 -1.58
N LEU A 121 -5.22 0.14 -2.62
CA LEU A 121 -5.53 0.71 -3.92
C LEU A 121 -6.99 0.47 -4.30
N GLY A 122 -7.60 1.45 -4.97
CA GLY A 122 -8.92 1.32 -5.59
C GLY A 122 -8.90 0.85 -7.05
N GLU A 123 -7.70 0.68 -7.64
CA GLU A 123 -7.57 0.13 -9.00
C GLU A 123 -7.90 -1.37 -9.05
N GLY A 124 -7.99 -1.94 -10.25
CA GLY A 124 -8.29 -3.36 -10.48
C GLY A 124 -9.79 -3.67 -10.57
N VAL A 125 -10.66 -2.81 -10.04
CA VAL A 125 -12.10 -2.80 -10.27
C VAL A 125 -12.55 -1.50 -10.94
N ASN A 126 -13.59 -1.57 -11.76
CA ASN A 126 -14.10 -0.43 -12.54
C ASN A 126 -14.90 0.57 -11.69
N ASN A 127 -15.38 0.16 -10.51
CA ASN A 127 -16.18 0.99 -9.62
C ASN A 127 -15.53 1.12 -8.22
N PRO A 128 -14.55 2.03 -8.04
CA PRO A 128 -13.94 2.28 -6.73
C PRO A 128 -14.95 2.67 -5.64
N ALA A 129 -16.06 3.32 -5.98
CA ALA A 129 -17.08 3.72 -5.03
C ALA A 129 -17.84 2.54 -4.39
N ALA A 130 -17.76 1.34 -4.99
CA ALA A 130 -18.33 0.12 -4.42
C ALA A 130 -17.38 -0.61 -3.45
N ILE A 131 -16.12 -0.18 -3.36
CA ILE A 131 -15.12 -0.79 -2.48
C ILE A 131 -15.57 -0.63 -1.02
N ARG A 132 -15.52 -1.75 -0.28
CA ARG A 132 -15.87 -1.82 1.14
C ARG A 132 -14.62 -1.92 2.01
N PRO A 133 -14.68 -1.46 3.28
CA PRO A 133 -13.57 -1.61 4.22
C PRO A 133 -13.11 -3.07 4.33
N THR A 134 -11.80 -3.31 4.35
CA THR A 134 -11.26 -4.65 4.58
C THR A 134 -11.69 -5.15 5.97
N PRO A 135 -12.39 -6.31 6.08
CA PRO A 135 -12.86 -6.82 7.36
C PRO A 135 -11.71 -7.12 8.33
N VAL A 136 -11.85 -6.72 9.59
CA VAL A 136 -10.89 -7.08 10.65
C VAL A 136 -10.82 -8.59 10.77
N GLY A 137 -9.60 -9.11 10.85
CA GLY A 137 -9.32 -10.54 10.90
C GLY A 137 -9.32 -11.26 9.55
N LEU A 138 -9.57 -10.57 8.43
CA LEU A 138 -9.36 -11.15 7.11
C LEU A 138 -7.88 -11.55 6.95
N LYS A 139 -7.65 -12.79 6.55
CA LYS A 139 -6.34 -13.36 6.22
C LYS A 139 -6.24 -13.50 4.71
N ILE A 140 -5.12 -13.14 4.08
CA ILE A 140 -4.97 -13.28 2.62
C ILE A 140 -3.58 -13.80 2.31
N VAL A 141 -3.50 -14.85 1.50
CA VAL A 141 -2.23 -15.39 0.95
C VAL A 141 -2.19 -15.19 -0.57
N ALA A 142 -1.33 -14.29 -1.03
CA ALA A 142 -1.09 -14.03 -2.45
C ALA A 142 0.20 -14.71 -2.93
N GLY A 143 0.24 -15.14 -4.18
CA GLY A 143 1.39 -15.86 -4.74
C GLY A 143 1.39 -17.35 -4.46
N ASN A 144 2.52 -17.98 -4.77
CA ASN A 144 2.67 -19.43 -4.76
C ASN A 144 4.07 -19.82 -4.28
N ALA A 145 4.18 -20.25 -3.03
CA ALA A 145 5.42 -20.73 -2.43
C ALA A 145 6.00 -21.98 -3.11
N LYS A 146 5.20 -22.69 -3.93
CA LYS A 146 5.57 -23.93 -4.62
C LYS A 146 5.68 -23.75 -6.13
N ALA A 147 5.76 -22.51 -6.62
CA ALA A 147 5.83 -22.24 -8.06
C ALA A 147 7.03 -22.97 -8.69
N THR A 148 6.75 -23.75 -9.74
CA THR A 148 7.77 -24.49 -10.51
C THR A 148 8.17 -23.78 -11.80
N GLY A 149 7.43 -22.74 -12.20
CA GLY A 149 7.68 -21.96 -13.41
C GLY A 149 6.91 -20.64 -13.43
N ASP A 150 7.12 -19.87 -14.50
CA ASP A 150 6.53 -18.53 -14.66
C ASP A 150 5.00 -18.55 -14.70
N ALA A 151 4.40 -19.61 -15.24
CA ALA A 151 2.94 -19.76 -15.35
C ALA A 151 2.24 -19.86 -13.98
N ASP A 152 2.94 -20.39 -12.98
CA ASP A 152 2.40 -20.63 -11.64
C ASP A 152 2.71 -19.46 -10.67
N SER A 153 3.38 -18.42 -11.16
CA SER A 153 3.90 -17.33 -10.35
C SER A 153 3.31 -15.98 -10.76
N ILE A 154 2.82 -15.25 -9.76
CA ILE A 154 2.46 -13.83 -9.91
C ILE A 154 3.57 -12.90 -9.45
N ALA A 155 4.72 -13.45 -9.03
CA ALA A 155 5.87 -12.66 -8.62
C ALA A 155 6.27 -11.67 -9.72
N ARG A 156 6.83 -10.55 -9.30
CA ARG A 156 7.43 -9.60 -10.23
C ARG A 156 8.66 -9.00 -9.59
N TRP A 157 9.79 -9.17 -10.25
CA TRP A 157 11.07 -8.60 -9.88
C TRP A 157 11.50 -7.61 -10.94
N SER A 158 11.92 -6.43 -10.49
CA SER A 158 12.44 -5.34 -11.31
C SER A 158 13.56 -4.63 -10.56
N CYS A 159 14.09 -3.56 -11.14
CA CYS A 159 15.13 -2.77 -10.51
C CYS A 159 14.65 -1.33 -10.34
N LEU A 160 14.60 -0.85 -9.11
CA LEU A 160 14.33 0.55 -8.79
C LEU A 160 15.55 1.40 -9.15
N HIS A 161 15.31 2.60 -9.68
CA HIS A 161 16.34 3.53 -10.17
C HIS A 161 17.18 2.97 -11.33
N ALA A 162 16.79 1.84 -11.90
CA ALA A 162 17.29 1.37 -13.18
C ALA A 162 16.26 1.75 -14.25
N GLY A 163 16.72 2.15 -15.43
CA GLY A 163 15.86 2.33 -16.59
C GLY A 163 15.31 0.98 -17.11
N GLN A 164 15.59 0.67 -18.37
CA GLN A 164 15.02 -0.49 -19.09
C GLN A 164 15.53 -1.87 -18.63
N VAL A 165 15.35 -2.23 -17.36
CA VAL A 165 15.40 -3.65 -16.95
C VAL A 165 13.99 -4.20 -17.07
N ASN A 166 13.79 -5.14 -17.99
CA ASN A 166 12.51 -5.80 -18.12
C ASN A 166 12.19 -6.58 -16.84
N PRO A 167 10.98 -6.42 -16.30
CA PRO A 167 10.54 -7.18 -15.14
C PRO A 167 10.45 -8.67 -15.47
N SER A 168 10.65 -9.53 -14.47
CA SER A 168 10.58 -10.99 -14.60
C SER A 168 9.84 -11.63 -13.43
N LYS A 169 9.40 -12.89 -13.60
CA LYS A 169 8.86 -13.74 -12.53
C LYS A 169 9.94 -14.23 -11.59
N ASN A 170 11.20 -14.24 -12.03
CA ASN A 170 12.36 -14.55 -11.20
C ASN A 170 13.25 -13.30 -11.06
N PHE A 171 14.26 -13.37 -10.20
CA PHE A 171 15.21 -12.29 -9.97
C PHE A 171 15.83 -11.75 -11.26
N VAL A 172 16.08 -10.45 -11.28
CA VAL A 172 16.68 -9.73 -12.40
C VAL A 172 18.05 -9.21 -12.02
N ASN A 173 18.95 -9.10 -13.01
CA ASN A 173 20.26 -8.47 -12.81
C ASN A 173 20.11 -6.95 -12.75
N CYS A 174 20.23 -6.39 -11.56
CA CYS A 174 20.10 -4.95 -11.36
C CYS A 174 21.44 -4.23 -11.54
N PRO A 175 21.52 -3.12 -12.31
CA PRO A 175 22.74 -2.34 -12.46
C PRO A 175 23.33 -1.87 -11.12
N SER A 176 24.65 -1.69 -11.06
CA SER A 176 25.29 -1.13 -9.86
C SER A 176 24.68 0.22 -9.47
N GLY A 177 24.47 0.45 -8.17
CA GLY A 177 23.84 1.66 -7.64
C GLY A 177 22.30 1.69 -7.71
N THR A 178 21.68 0.63 -8.24
CA THR A 178 20.22 0.44 -8.26
C THR A 178 19.80 -0.56 -7.18
N GLN A 179 18.50 -0.81 -7.04
CA GLN A 179 17.96 -1.73 -6.03
C GLN A 179 17.04 -2.76 -6.65
N LEU A 180 17.12 -4.01 -6.21
CA LEU A 180 16.12 -5.01 -6.52
C LEU A 180 14.79 -4.62 -5.89
N GLU A 181 13.74 -4.58 -6.70
CA GLU A 181 12.37 -4.24 -6.29
C GLU A 181 11.45 -5.40 -6.64
N THR A 182 10.48 -5.66 -5.77
CA THR A 182 9.35 -6.52 -6.09
C THR A 182 8.05 -5.84 -5.72
N TYR A 183 7.00 -6.19 -6.45
CA TYR A 183 5.65 -5.90 -6.01
C TYR A 183 4.74 -7.11 -6.17
N LEU A 184 3.81 -7.26 -5.23
CA LEU A 184 2.87 -8.35 -5.17
C LEU A 184 1.46 -7.80 -4.97
N ASP A 185 0.59 -8.07 -5.95
CA ASP A 185 -0.82 -7.73 -5.89
C ASP A 185 -1.60 -8.86 -5.21
N PHE A 186 -2.40 -8.51 -4.22
CA PHE A 186 -3.30 -9.42 -3.54
C PHE A 186 -4.64 -9.49 -4.24
N PRO A 187 -5.40 -10.59 -4.10
CA PRO A 187 -6.78 -10.62 -4.54
C PRO A 187 -7.59 -9.56 -3.78
N GLN A 188 -8.54 -8.93 -4.46
CA GLN A 188 -9.32 -7.80 -3.90
C GLN A 188 -10.83 -8.05 -3.92
N CYS A 189 -11.27 -9.25 -4.29
CA CYS A 189 -12.68 -9.63 -4.29
C CYS A 189 -12.91 -10.67 -3.20
N TRP A 190 -13.65 -10.28 -2.17
CA TRP A 190 -13.99 -11.11 -1.03
C TRP A 190 -15.35 -11.80 -1.22
N ASN A 191 -15.49 -13.03 -0.75
CA ASN A 191 -16.75 -13.78 -0.79
C ASN A 191 -17.88 -13.18 0.05
N GLY A 192 -17.55 -12.25 0.97
CA GLY A 192 -18.51 -11.54 1.81
C GLY A 192 -18.87 -12.24 3.12
N SER A 193 -18.29 -13.41 3.41
CA SER A 193 -18.67 -14.22 4.57
C SER A 193 -17.50 -14.79 5.38
N THR A 194 -16.42 -15.22 4.71
CA THR A 194 -15.35 -16.00 5.35
C THR A 194 -14.07 -15.19 5.48
N LEU A 195 -13.53 -15.04 6.69
CA LEU A 195 -12.27 -14.31 6.92
C LEU A 195 -11.02 -15.12 6.57
N ASP A 196 -11.15 -16.45 6.50
CA ASP A 196 -10.09 -17.39 6.11
C ASP A 196 -10.74 -18.73 5.73
N SER A 197 -10.45 -19.22 4.54
CA SER A 197 -10.96 -20.51 4.04
C SER A 197 -10.02 -21.65 4.45
N ALA A 198 -10.48 -22.90 4.39
CA ALA A 198 -9.65 -24.05 4.75
C ALA A 198 -8.37 -24.20 3.90
N ASP A 199 -8.37 -23.67 2.68
CA ASP A 199 -7.22 -23.60 1.77
C ASP A 199 -6.50 -22.25 1.79
N HIS A 200 -6.92 -21.33 2.68
CA HIS A 200 -6.42 -19.96 2.85
C HIS A 200 -6.48 -19.06 1.60
N LYS A 201 -7.18 -19.49 0.56
CA LYS A 201 -7.23 -18.81 -0.74
C LYS A 201 -8.63 -18.63 -1.30
N SER A 202 -9.48 -19.66 -1.26
CA SER A 202 -10.80 -19.69 -1.94
C SER A 202 -11.85 -18.69 -1.44
N HIS A 203 -11.61 -17.98 -0.33
CA HIS A 203 -12.48 -16.89 0.13
C HIS A 203 -12.16 -15.54 -0.54
N MET A 204 -11.06 -15.47 -1.31
CA MET A 204 -10.64 -14.32 -2.08
C MET A 204 -10.46 -14.65 -3.57
N ALA A 205 -10.72 -13.68 -4.43
CA ALA A 205 -10.49 -13.80 -5.87
C ALA A 205 -9.87 -12.52 -6.46
N TYR A 206 -9.20 -12.69 -7.60
CA TYR A 206 -8.80 -11.57 -8.43
C TYR A 206 -9.97 -11.10 -9.29
N PRO A 207 -10.10 -9.78 -9.55
CA PRO A 207 -11.07 -9.28 -10.51
C PRO A 207 -10.82 -9.84 -11.91
N VAL A 208 -11.90 -10.03 -12.67
CA VAL A 208 -11.87 -10.42 -14.07
C VAL A 208 -12.49 -9.29 -14.89
N ALA A 209 -11.73 -8.76 -15.86
CA ALA A 209 -12.15 -7.62 -16.69
C ALA A 209 -12.66 -6.41 -15.86
N GLY A 210 -11.98 -6.11 -14.75
CA GLY A 210 -12.31 -4.98 -13.88
C GLY A 210 -13.53 -5.20 -12.99
N ASN A 211 -14.03 -6.43 -12.84
CA ASN A 211 -15.17 -6.74 -11.99
C ASN A 211 -14.87 -7.92 -11.07
N CYS A 212 -15.43 -7.88 -9.86
CA CYS A 212 -15.38 -9.04 -9.00
C CYS A 212 -16.32 -10.14 -9.51
N PRO A 213 -15.88 -11.42 -9.49
CA PRO A 213 -16.75 -12.55 -9.81
C PRO A 213 -18.00 -12.58 -8.91
N SER A 214 -19.09 -13.16 -9.41
CA SER A 214 -20.33 -13.30 -8.61
C SER A 214 -20.16 -14.14 -7.35
N SER A 215 -19.18 -15.05 -7.34
CA SER A 215 -18.78 -15.82 -6.15
C SER A 215 -18.04 -14.99 -5.09
N HIS A 216 -17.51 -13.82 -5.48
CA HIS A 216 -16.72 -12.94 -4.64
C HIS A 216 -17.20 -11.48 -4.74
N PRO A 217 -18.47 -11.20 -4.43
CA PRO A 217 -19.14 -9.96 -4.85
C PRO A 217 -18.69 -8.71 -4.07
N VAL A 218 -17.87 -8.85 -3.03
CA VAL A 218 -17.47 -7.74 -2.16
C VAL A 218 -16.07 -7.26 -2.53
N PRO A 219 -15.92 -6.17 -3.31
CA PRO A 219 -14.61 -5.57 -3.53
C PRO A 219 -14.11 -4.94 -2.22
N VAL A 220 -12.87 -5.24 -1.87
CA VAL A 220 -12.10 -4.59 -0.79
C VAL A 220 -10.90 -3.84 -1.42
N PRO A 221 -10.22 -2.92 -0.72
CA PRO A 221 -9.01 -2.31 -1.24
C PRO A 221 -8.01 -3.38 -1.69
N LYS A 222 -7.44 -3.21 -2.89
CA LYS A 222 -6.35 -4.08 -3.32
C LYS A 222 -5.12 -3.75 -2.49
N LEU A 223 -4.62 -4.74 -1.74
CA LEU A 223 -3.31 -4.64 -1.12
C LEU A 223 -2.24 -4.91 -2.19
N ARG A 224 -1.30 -3.98 -2.34
CA ARG A 224 -0.05 -4.19 -3.08
C ARG A 224 1.11 -4.03 -2.13
N MET A 225 1.90 -5.10 -1.97
CA MET A 225 3.19 -5.01 -1.30
C MET A 225 4.22 -4.50 -2.28
N VAL A 226 5.00 -3.49 -1.91
CA VAL A 226 6.18 -3.04 -2.66
C VAL A 226 7.38 -3.12 -1.72
N ILE A 227 8.38 -3.93 -2.10
CA ILE A 227 9.55 -4.20 -1.27
C ILE A 227 10.80 -3.92 -2.07
N ARG A 228 11.73 -3.17 -1.47
CA ARG A 228 13.00 -2.78 -2.08
C ARG A 228 14.16 -3.30 -1.26
N TYR A 229 15.03 -4.06 -1.90
CA TYR A 229 16.21 -4.64 -1.30
C TYR A 229 17.46 -3.87 -1.78
N PRO A 230 18.41 -3.55 -0.89
CA PRO A 230 19.66 -2.89 -1.25
C PRO A 230 20.62 -3.88 -1.93
N VAL A 231 20.17 -4.49 -3.02
CA VAL A 231 20.84 -5.56 -3.77
C VAL A 231 20.88 -5.18 -5.24
N SER A 232 22.06 -5.33 -5.84
CA SER A 232 22.30 -5.18 -7.27
C SER A 232 23.34 -6.20 -7.74
N GLY A 233 23.47 -6.36 -9.06
CA GLY A 233 24.40 -7.26 -9.71
C GLY A 233 23.79 -8.63 -10.00
N ASP A 234 24.68 -9.63 -10.07
CA ASP A 234 24.33 -11.00 -10.45
C ASP A 234 23.21 -11.58 -9.57
N PRO A 235 22.05 -11.95 -10.16
CA PRO A 235 20.94 -12.53 -9.41
C PRO A 235 21.15 -14.02 -9.08
N SER A 236 22.17 -14.70 -9.63
CA SER A 236 22.42 -16.13 -9.38
C SER A 236 22.72 -16.45 -7.91
N VAL A 237 23.17 -15.46 -7.16
CA VAL A 237 23.47 -15.56 -5.72
C VAL A 237 22.26 -15.29 -4.84
N LEU A 238 21.10 -15.00 -5.43
CA LEU A 238 19.86 -14.70 -4.73
C LEU A 238 18.97 -15.92 -4.62
N ARG A 239 18.32 -16.07 -3.47
CA ARG A 239 17.24 -17.03 -3.26
C ARG A 239 16.26 -16.50 -2.23
N LEU A 240 15.01 -16.92 -2.32
CA LEU A 240 14.07 -16.85 -1.22
C LEU A 240 14.29 -18.04 -0.29
N SER A 241 13.78 -17.95 0.93
CA SER A 241 13.65 -19.10 1.82
C SER A 241 12.76 -20.21 1.23
N SER A 242 11.82 -19.85 0.35
CA SER A 242 10.90 -20.75 -0.33
C SER A 242 11.41 -21.30 -1.67
N GLY A 243 12.56 -20.83 -2.19
CA GLY A 243 13.09 -21.25 -3.49
C GLY A 243 13.70 -20.11 -4.29
N ASP A 244 13.52 -20.12 -5.61
CA ASP A 244 13.90 -18.99 -6.47
C ASP A 244 12.86 -17.84 -6.38
N GLY A 245 13.08 -16.76 -7.12
CA GLY A 245 12.20 -15.59 -7.10
C GLY A 245 10.75 -15.86 -7.55
N ARG A 246 10.47 -16.97 -8.23
CA ARG A 246 9.09 -17.33 -8.65
C ARG A 246 8.23 -17.76 -7.46
N THR A 247 8.87 -18.27 -6.41
CA THR A 247 8.20 -18.72 -5.19
C THR A 247 7.76 -17.55 -4.29
N PHE A 248 7.98 -16.30 -4.72
CA PHE A 248 7.55 -15.13 -3.97
C PHE A 248 6.03 -15.16 -3.74
N HIS A 249 5.68 -14.96 -2.48
CA HIS A 249 4.33 -14.89 -1.98
C HIS A 249 4.31 -13.90 -0.82
N GLY A 250 3.12 -13.55 -0.40
CA GLY A 250 2.94 -12.65 0.71
C GLY A 250 1.64 -12.95 1.41
N ASP A 251 1.67 -12.64 2.69
CA ASP A 251 0.63 -13.00 3.63
C ASP A 251 0.24 -11.74 4.40
N PHE A 252 -1.05 -11.60 4.61
CA PHE A 252 -1.63 -10.45 5.28
C PHE A 252 -2.66 -10.91 6.29
N PHE A 253 -2.54 -10.44 7.53
CA PHE A 253 -3.53 -10.63 8.57
C PHE A 253 -4.02 -9.25 9.03
N ASN A 254 -5.25 -8.90 8.65
CA ASN A 254 -5.79 -7.57 8.86
C ASN A 254 -6.15 -7.31 10.33
N VAL A 255 -5.51 -6.30 10.92
CA VAL A 255 -5.81 -5.81 12.28
C VAL A 255 -5.90 -4.28 12.30
N TRP A 256 -6.13 -3.65 11.14
CA TRP A 256 -6.49 -2.23 11.09
C TRP A 256 -7.71 -1.98 11.98
N PRO A 257 -7.72 -0.89 12.79
CA PRO A 257 -8.93 -0.49 13.46
C PRO A 257 -10.06 -0.23 12.44
N ALA A 258 -11.21 -0.88 12.65
CA ALA A 258 -12.30 -0.90 11.67
C ALA A 258 -12.72 0.52 11.25
N ALA A 259 -12.83 1.44 12.21
CA ALA A 259 -13.21 2.82 11.96
C ALA A 259 -12.18 3.59 11.11
N GLU A 260 -10.90 3.27 11.24
CA GLU A 260 -9.84 3.92 10.46
C GLU A 260 -9.79 3.36 9.03
N MET A 261 -9.92 2.04 8.86
CA MET A 261 -10.06 1.43 7.53
C MET A 261 -11.30 1.98 6.81
N GLU A 262 -12.44 2.09 7.52
CA GLU A 262 -13.66 2.68 6.98
C GLU A 262 -13.49 4.14 6.55
N ARG A 263 -12.85 4.95 7.41
CA ARG A 263 -12.54 6.34 7.10
C ARG A 263 -11.69 6.47 5.84
N ARG A 264 -10.61 5.69 5.72
CA ARG A 264 -9.70 5.74 4.57
C ARG A 264 -10.35 5.26 3.29
N VAL A 265 -11.16 4.20 3.35
CA VAL A 265 -11.92 3.73 2.18
C VAL A 265 -12.88 4.81 1.71
N ARG A 266 -13.65 5.42 2.62
CA ARG A 266 -14.59 6.49 2.27
C ARG A 266 -13.88 7.74 1.71
N ASP A 267 -12.83 8.19 2.38
CA ASP A 267 -12.24 9.52 2.15
C ASP A 267 -11.13 9.51 1.08
N CYS A 268 -10.56 8.34 0.77
CA CYS A 268 -9.47 8.19 -0.21
C CYS A 268 -9.88 7.31 -1.40
N ILE A 269 -10.39 6.10 -1.12
CA ILE A 269 -10.64 5.10 -2.17
C ILE A 269 -11.91 5.43 -2.95
N ASN A 270 -13.05 5.57 -2.28
CA ASN A 270 -14.37 5.70 -2.91
C ASN A 270 -14.52 7.00 -3.71
N VAL A 271 -13.75 8.04 -3.35
CA VAL A 271 -13.74 9.35 -4.00
C VAL A 271 -12.56 9.56 -4.95
N VAL A 272 -11.73 8.53 -5.16
CA VAL A 272 -10.57 8.54 -6.07
C VAL A 272 -9.60 9.69 -5.74
N VAL A 273 -9.08 9.65 -4.52
CA VAL A 273 -8.17 10.65 -3.96
C VAL A 273 -6.96 9.96 -3.36
N LYS A 274 -5.77 10.46 -3.71
CA LYS A 274 -4.53 9.97 -3.13
C LYS A 274 -4.40 10.55 -1.73
N CYS A 275 -4.30 9.68 -0.75
CA CYS A 275 -4.06 10.08 0.63
C CYS A 275 -2.63 9.75 1.06
N GLY A 276 -2.09 10.57 1.96
CA GLY A 276 -0.86 10.28 2.68
C GLY A 276 -1.03 9.20 3.75
N SER A 277 0.05 8.87 4.46
CA SER A 277 -0.01 7.90 5.57
C SER A 277 -0.91 8.37 6.72
N ASP A 278 -1.08 9.67 6.92
CA ASP A 278 -2.08 10.25 7.85
C ASP A 278 -3.54 10.07 7.40
N GLY A 279 -3.75 9.53 6.18
CA GLY A 279 -5.05 9.29 5.58
C GLY A 279 -5.76 10.59 5.20
N ARG A 280 -5.01 11.65 4.88
CA ARG A 280 -5.54 12.91 4.35
C ARG A 280 -5.16 13.10 2.88
N PRO A 281 -5.99 13.79 2.07
CA PRO A 281 -5.69 14.08 0.68
C PRO A 281 -4.35 14.79 0.46
N LEU A 282 -3.64 14.41 -0.60
CA LEU A 282 -2.42 15.07 -1.10
C LEU A 282 -2.71 16.01 -2.27
#